data_AF-A0A1Q3N281-F1
#
_entry.id   AF-A0A1Q3N281-F1
#
_cell.length_a   1.000
_cell.length_b   1.000
_cell.length_c   1.000
_cell.angle_alpha   90.00
_cell.angle_beta   90.00
_cell.angle_gamma   90.00
#
_symmetry.space_group_name_H-M   'P 1'
#
loop_
_entity.id
_entity.type
_entity.pdbx_description
1 polymer ?
#
loop_
_entity_poly.entity_id
_entity_poly.type
_entity_poly.pdbx_seq_one_letter_code
_entity_poly.pdbx_strand_id
1 'polypeptide(L)'
;METHIKRESGYYTLLRWFLIVAIIEAISYLLLLGFAMPMKYVGNDPTWVALFGRIHGGLVFAFIALLLACWSKYKWTYERTVLLFVASLLPLVPFYFDRKLRKEYGLSK
;
A
#
# COMPACT_ATOMS: atom_id res chain seq x y z
N MET A 1 -22.55 13.52 18.88
CA MET A 1 -22.11 14.56 17.92
C MET A 1 -20.87 14.13 17.11
N GLU A 2 -20.48 12.85 17.11
CA GLU A 2 -19.31 12.34 16.34
C GLU A 2 -19.70 11.59 15.06
N THR A 3 -21.00 11.39 14.82
CA THR A 3 -21.54 10.55 13.74
C THR A 3 -21.67 11.28 12.39
N HIS A 4 -21.49 12.60 12.35
CA HIS A 4 -21.77 13.41 11.15
C HIS A 4 -20.54 13.77 10.30
N ILE A 5 -19.31 13.61 10.82
CA ILE A 5 -18.09 13.86 10.01
C ILE A 5 -17.82 12.70 9.03
N LYS A 6 -18.36 11.52 9.32
CA LYS A 6 -18.05 10.27 8.61
C LYS A 6 -18.80 10.10 7.28
N ARG A 7 -19.33 11.14 6.63
CA ARG A 7 -20.13 11.00 5.40
C ARG A 7 -19.68 11.88 4.23
N GLU A 8 -18.42 12.34 4.23
CA GLU A 8 -17.83 12.88 3.02
C GLU A 8 -17.43 11.76 2.06
N SER A 9 -17.99 11.76 0.85
CA SER A 9 -17.66 10.83 -0.24
C SER A 9 -16.14 10.73 -0.49
N GLY A 10 -15.42 11.85 -0.39
CA GLY A 10 -13.98 11.91 -0.56
C GLY A 10 -13.18 11.26 0.59
N TYR A 11 -13.78 11.06 1.77
CA TYR A 11 -13.12 10.42 2.92
C TYR A 11 -12.88 8.95 2.58
N TYR A 12 -13.97 8.20 2.37
CA TYR A 12 -13.89 6.78 2.00
C TYR A 12 -13.15 6.51 0.71
N THR A 13 -13.24 7.41 -0.26
CA THR A 13 -12.60 7.26 -1.56
C THR A 13 -11.07 7.24 -1.42
N LEU A 14 -10.50 8.20 -0.67
CA LEU A 14 -9.03 8.25 -0.47
C LEU A 14 -8.52 7.00 0.24
N LEU A 15 -9.19 6.57 1.30
CA LEU A 15 -8.78 5.38 2.04
C LEU A 15 -8.93 4.11 1.20
N ARG A 16 -10.00 3.98 0.40
CA ARG A 16 -10.14 2.87 -0.55
C ARG A 16 -8.99 2.81 -1.54
N TRP A 17 -8.61 3.95 -2.13
CA TRP A 17 -7.48 4.02 -3.06
C TRP A 17 -6.16 3.67 -2.38
N PHE A 18 -5.91 4.21 -1.18
CA PHE A 18 -4.74 3.86 -0.39
C PHE A 18 -4.64 2.35 -0.14
N LEU A 19 -5.74 1.73 0.27
CA LEU A 19 -5.83 0.29 0.52
C LEU A 19 -5.60 -0.53 -0.76
N ILE A 20 -6.20 -0.14 -1.89
CA ILE A 20 -6.00 -0.81 -3.18
C ILE A 20 -4.53 -0.72 -3.60
N VAL A 21 -3.93 0.48 -3.55
CA VAL A 21 -2.53 0.68 -3.95
C VAL A 21 -1.59 -0.07 -3.02
N ALA A 22 -1.84 -0.10 -1.71
CA ALA A 22 -1.04 -0.86 -0.75
C ALA A 22 -1.05 -2.37 -1.05
N ILE A 23 -2.20 -2.92 -1.45
CA ILE A 23 -2.30 -4.35 -1.83
C ILE A 23 -1.61 -4.60 -3.18
N ILE A 24 -1.77 -3.73 -4.17
CA ILE A 24 -1.11 -3.87 -5.48
C ILE A 24 0.41 -3.76 -5.33
N GLU A 25 0.89 -2.83 -4.50
CA GLU A 25 2.31 -2.65 -4.17
C GLU A 25 2.87 -3.92 -3.52
N ALA A 26 2.20 -4.45 -2.50
CA ALA A 26 2.58 -5.71 -1.85
C ALA A 26 2.64 -6.90 -2.83
N ILE A 27 1.64 -7.04 -3.71
CA ILE A 27 1.61 -8.10 -4.74
C ILE A 27 2.75 -7.89 -5.75
N SER A 28 2.98 -6.65 -6.21
CA SER A 28 4.06 -6.34 -7.14
C SER A 28 5.44 -6.68 -6.55
N TYR A 29 5.61 -6.48 -5.23
CA TYR A 29 6.83 -6.84 -4.54
C TYR A 29 7.02 -8.35 -4.43
N LEU A 30 5.94 -9.09 -4.12
CA LEU A 30 5.95 -10.56 -4.12
C LEU A 30 6.27 -11.11 -5.51
N LEU A 31 5.77 -10.51 -6.59
CA LEU A 31 6.11 -10.90 -7.96
C LEU A 31 7.57 -10.57 -8.31
N LEU A 32 8.08 -9.43 -7.86
CA LEU A 32 9.49 -9.07 -8.05
C LEU A 32 10.42 -10.08 -7.38
N LEU A 33 10.14 -10.44 -6.12
CA LEU A 33 10.96 -11.39 -5.36
C LEU A 33 10.73 -12.85 -5.76
N GLY A 34 9.49 -13.23 -6.03
CA GLY A 34 9.09 -14.62 -6.27
C GLY A 34 9.19 -15.06 -7.72
N PHE A 35 9.17 -14.13 -8.69
CA PHE A 35 9.27 -14.44 -10.11
C PHE A 35 10.51 -13.81 -10.75
N ALA A 36 10.67 -12.49 -10.63
CA ALA A 36 11.74 -11.80 -11.34
C ALA A 36 13.13 -12.18 -10.82
N MET A 37 13.31 -12.34 -9.51
CA MET A 37 14.59 -12.76 -8.93
C MET A 37 14.98 -14.20 -9.33
N PRO A 38 14.10 -15.23 -9.24
CA PRO A 38 14.40 -16.55 -9.79
C PRO A 38 14.75 -16.52 -11.27
N MET A 39 14.02 -15.76 -12.10
CA MET A 39 14.33 -15.62 -13.52
C MET A 39 15.72 -15.02 -13.75
N LYS A 40 16.13 -14.05 -12.94
CA LYS A 40 17.49 -13.47 -12.99
C LYS A 40 18.56 -14.50 -12.65
N TYR A 41 18.39 -15.29 -11.59
CA TYR A 41 19.43 -16.24 -11.14
C TYR A 41 19.45 -17.54 -11.93
N VAL A 42 18.29 -18.06 -12.33
CA VAL A 42 18.15 -19.33 -13.06
C VAL A 42 18.29 -19.12 -14.56
N GLY A 43 17.69 -18.06 -15.10
CA GLY A 43 17.69 -17.74 -16.52
C GLY A 43 18.81 -16.79 -16.96
N ASN A 44 19.61 -16.24 -16.05
CA ASN A 44 20.61 -15.19 -16.32
C ASN A 44 20.07 -13.97 -17.09
N ASP A 45 18.74 -13.76 -17.05
CA ASP A 45 18.08 -12.66 -17.76
C ASP A 45 17.60 -11.59 -16.75
N PRO A 46 18.26 -10.41 -16.70
CA PRO A 46 17.89 -9.33 -15.80
C PRO A 46 16.66 -8.53 -16.27
N THR A 47 16.14 -8.79 -17.48
CA THR A 47 15.04 -8.01 -18.10
C THR A 47 13.81 -7.98 -17.21
N TRP A 48 13.44 -9.12 -16.60
CA TRP A 48 12.29 -9.23 -15.72
C TRP A 48 12.45 -8.39 -14.45
N VAL A 49 13.64 -8.40 -13.84
CA VAL A 49 13.90 -7.59 -12.64
C VAL A 49 13.83 -6.10 -12.97
N ALA A 50 14.34 -5.68 -14.13
CA ALA A 50 14.25 -4.30 -14.57
C ALA A 50 12.79 -3.86 -14.81
N LEU A 51 11.99 -4.69 -15.48
CA LEU A 51 10.59 -4.39 -15.76
C LEU A 51 9.74 -4.33 -14.48
N PHE A 52 9.76 -5.40 -13.69
CA PHE A 52 9.01 -5.46 -12.43
C PHE A 52 9.52 -4.44 -11.42
N GLY A 53 10.82 -4.15 -11.40
CA GLY A 53 11.43 -3.13 -10.54
C GLY A 53 10.93 -1.72 -10.86
N ARG A 54 10.80 -1.38 -12.16
CA ARG A 54 10.22 -0.09 -12.59
C ARG A 54 8.74 0.03 -12.21
N ILE A 55 7.96 -1.04 -12.39
CA ILE A 55 6.54 -1.07 -12.02
C ILE A 55 6.39 -0.91 -10.49
N HIS A 56 7.13 -1.71 -9.73
CA HIS A 56 7.10 -1.68 -8.27
C HIS A 56 7.56 -0.32 -7.73
N GLY A 57 8.66 0.25 -8.24
CA GLY A 57 9.12 1.58 -7.84
C GLY A 57 8.07 2.68 -8.08
N GLY A 58 7.34 2.61 -9.20
CA GLY A 58 6.22 3.52 -9.46
C GLY A 58 5.07 3.36 -8.46
N LEU A 59 4.74 2.11 -8.10
CA LEU A 59 3.71 1.80 -7.10
C LEU A 59 4.09 2.28 -5.69
N VAL A 60 5.36 2.14 -5.30
CA VAL A 60 5.88 2.66 -4.03
C VAL A 60 5.71 4.18 -3.97
N PHE A 61 6.01 4.89 -5.05
CA PHE A 61 5.81 6.34 -5.10
C PHE A 61 4.33 6.72 -4.95
N ALA A 62 3.42 6.02 -5.65
CA ALA A 62 1.99 6.20 -5.51
C ALA A 62 1.49 5.89 -4.09
N PHE A 63 2.02 4.84 -3.46
CA PHE A 63 1.74 4.48 -2.08
C PHE A 63 2.15 5.58 -1.11
N ILE A 64 3.37 6.11 -1.22
CA ILE A 64 3.86 7.20 -0.37
C ILE A 64 2.99 8.46 -0.54
N ALA A 65 2.64 8.83 -1.78
CA ALA A 65 1.78 9.98 -2.04
C ALA A 65 0.41 9.82 -1.35
N LEU A 66 -0.21 8.64 -1.46
CA LEU A 66 -1.48 8.34 -0.79
C LEU A 66 -1.35 8.24 0.73
N LEU A 67 -0.22 7.72 1.24
CA LEU A 67 0.08 7.67 2.67
C LEU A 67 0.15 9.08 3.27
N LEU A 68 0.84 10.00 2.60
CA LEU A 68 0.92 11.41 3.01
C LEU A 68 -0.43 12.11 2.93
N ALA A 69 -1.21 11.86 1.87
CA ALA A 69 -2.57 12.39 1.75
C ALA A 69 -3.48 11.86 2.88
N CYS A 70 -3.39 10.57 3.20
CA CYS A 70 -4.11 9.97 4.32
C CYS A 70 -3.63 10.53 5.67
N TRP A 71 -2.32 10.72 5.85
CA TRP A 71 -1.76 11.28 7.08
C TRP A 71 -2.36 12.66 7.38
N SER A 72 -2.40 13.54 6.38
CA SER A 72 -3.00 14.88 6.53
C SER A 72 -4.52 14.83 6.71
N LYS A 73 -5.23 13.94 6.00
CA LYS A 73 -6.71 13.89 6.01
C LYS A 73 -7.29 13.21 7.26
N TYR A 74 -6.65 12.14 7.71
CA TYR A 74 -7.08 11.34 8.86
C TYR A 74 -6.39 11.76 10.16
N LYS A 75 -5.50 12.76 10.11
CA LYS A 75 -4.70 13.24 11.24
C LYS A 75 -4.02 12.10 12.00
N TRP A 76 -3.47 11.13 11.26
CA TRP A 76 -2.75 10.02 11.87
C TRP A 76 -1.50 10.55 12.62
N THR A 77 -1.14 9.89 13.72
CA THR A 77 0.09 10.24 14.44
C THR A 77 1.32 9.91 13.58
N TYR A 78 2.42 10.64 13.79
CA TYR A 78 3.67 10.39 13.09
C TYR A 78 4.14 8.93 13.23
N GLU A 79 4.04 8.38 14.44
CA GLU A 79 4.34 6.97 14.73
C GLU A 79 3.53 6.01 13.86
N ARG A 80 2.23 6.25 13.68
CA ARG A 80 1.35 5.42 12.85
C ARG A 80 1.77 5.46 11.38
N THR A 81 2.12 6.64 10.88
CA THR A 81 2.57 6.82 9.48
C THR A 81 3.90 6.12 9.24
N VAL A 82 4.87 6.28 10.15
CA VAL A 82 6.17 5.59 10.07
C VAL A 82 5.98 4.08 10.17
N LEU A 83 5.14 3.60 11.09
CA LEU A 83 4.85 2.17 11.21
C LEU A 83 4.24 1.62 9.92
N LEU A 84 3.31 2.32 9.30
CA LEU A 84 2.70 1.92 8.02
C LEU A 84 3.70 1.91 6.87
N PHE A 85 4.62 2.87 6.84
CA PHE A 85 5.69 2.94 5.84
C PHE A 85 6.72 1.81 6.03
N VAL A 86 7.20 1.59 7.24
CA VAL A 86 8.14 0.48 7.53
C VAL A 86 7.45 -0.86 7.27
N ALA A 87 6.17 -0.97 7.60
CA ALA A 87 5.37 -2.14 7.31
C ALA A 87 5.23 -2.40 5.81
N SER A 88 5.10 -1.38 4.96
CA SER A 88 5.00 -1.61 3.51
C SER A 88 6.29 -2.19 2.90
N LEU A 89 7.44 -2.00 3.55
CA LEU A 89 8.69 -2.66 3.16
C LEU A 89 8.65 -4.19 3.33
N LEU A 90 7.63 -4.71 4.01
CA LEU A 90 7.37 -6.14 4.13
C LEU A 90 6.05 -6.46 3.43
N PRO A 91 6.06 -7.23 2.32
CA PRO A 91 4.88 -7.41 1.46
C PRO A 91 3.69 -8.04 2.19
N LEU A 92 3.89 -8.72 3.32
CA LEU A 92 2.82 -9.38 4.06
C LEU A 92 2.06 -8.45 5.01
N VAL A 93 2.67 -7.34 5.42
CA VAL A 93 2.12 -6.48 6.47
C VAL A 93 1.02 -5.52 5.96
N PRO A 94 1.05 -5.01 4.71
CA PRO A 94 -0.06 -4.25 4.13
C PRO A 94 -1.42 -4.99 4.17
N PHE A 95 -1.42 -6.32 4.03
CA PHE A 95 -2.64 -7.13 4.13
C PHE A 95 -3.27 -7.09 5.53
N TYR A 96 -2.46 -7.04 6.58
CA TYR A 96 -2.94 -6.94 7.95
C TYR A 96 -3.54 -5.55 8.22
N PHE A 97 -2.85 -4.49 7.80
CA PHE A 97 -3.34 -3.12 7.95
C PHE A 97 -4.60 -2.86 7.13
N ASP A 98 -4.73 -3.47 5.95
CA ASP A 98 -5.93 -3.34 5.14
C ASP A 98 -7.18 -3.78 5.91
N ARG A 99 -7.12 -4.96 6.54
CA ARG A 99 -8.22 -5.47 7.36
C ARG A 99 -8.51 -4.57 8.57
N LYS A 100 -7.47 -4.09 9.25
CA LYS A 100 -7.59 -3.22 10.42
C LYS A 100 -8.25 -1.88 10.06
N LEU A 101 -7.75 -1.22 9.01
CA LEU A 101 -8.25 0.06 8.53
C LEU A 101 -9.68 -0.05 7.99
N ARG A 102 -10.02 -1.11 7.25
CA ARG A 102 -11.40 -1.32 6.79
C ARG A 102 -12.38 -1.44 7.95
N LYS A 103 -11.99 -2.11 9.04
CA LYS A 103 -12.81 -2.25 10.24
C LYS A 103 -12.96 -0.92 10.99
N GLU A 104 -11.86 -0.19 11.19
CA GLU A 104 -11.83 1.11 11.88
C GLU A 104 -12.72 2.16 11.18
N TYR A 105 -12.66 2.19 9.85
CA TYR A 105 -13.43 3.15 9.06
C TYR A 105 -14.81 2.64 8.64
N GLY A 106 -15.19 1.40 8.97
CA GLY A 106 -16.51 0.85 8.61
C GLY A 106 -16.68 0.62 7.11
N LEU A 107 -15.58 0.33 6.41
CA LEU A 107 -15.54 -0.03 4.99
C LEU A 107 -15.86 -1.51 4.74
N SER A 108 -16.35 -2.24 5.76
CA SER A 108 -16.79 -3.62 5.59
C SER A 108 -18.09 -3.67 4.80
N LYS A 109 -18.16 -4.60 3.85
CA LYS A 109 -19.43 -5.08 3.31
C LYS A 109 -20.28 -5.67 4.44
#